data_AF-A0A2H0AHR6-F1
#
_entry.id   AF-A0A2H0AHR6-F1
#
_cell.length_a   1.000
_cell.length_b   1.000
_cell.length_c   1.000
_cell.angle_alpha   90.00
_cell.angle_beta   90.00
_cell.angle_gamma   90.00
#
_symmetry.space_group_name_H-M   'P 1'
#
loop_
_entity.id
_entity.type
_entity.pdbx_description
1 polymer ?
#
loop_
_entity_poly.entity_id
_entity_poly.type
_entity_poly.pdbx_seq_one_letter_code
_entity_poly.pdbx_strand_id
1 'polypeptide(L)'
;MVDGHNHDCLVPGELLELLGHDSFVVVPLFSPRRSFGVIIADNFITQRPITEGSMRELEIFASQASLAIEQSHLYMDMERKIAQLTALTEELDKNKDLLVRAERYSALGQMAAQMMHAIRNPVTSIGGVARLLARKVRDTEWHKYCSVIIKESERIETTLEDLFNFVSQTEVVKKRVALQPLIQKSLLLLQTSMTRQGITCILDFPEDSLELELDPALIRQMFVHL
;
A
#
# COMPACT_ATOMS: atom_id res chain seq x y z
N MET A 1 -57.78 18.43 1.47
CA MET A 1 -57.96 19.88 1.28
C MET A 1 -57.49 20.58 2.53
N VAL A 2 -56.50 21.45 2.41
CA VAL A 2 -56.14 22.32 3.52
C VAL A 2 -56.73 23.68 3.20
N ASP A 3 -57.80 24.02 3.88
CA ASP A 3 -58.43 25.33 3.79
C ASP A 3 -57.75 26.22 4.83
N GLY A 4 -57.11 27.31 4.40
CA GLY A 4 -56.37 28.22 5.26
C GLY A 4 -57.22 28.87 6.36
N HIS A 5 -58.55 28.79 6.26
CA HIS A 5 -59.51 29.29 7.26
C HIS A 5 -59.99 28.22 8.25
N ASN A 6 -59.65 26.94 8.02
CA ASN A 6 -60.11 25.84 8.86
C ASN A 6 -59.21 25.66 10.10
N HIS A 7 -59.75 25.97 11.28
CA HIS A 7 -59.02 25.99 12.56
C HIS A 7 -58.48 24.61 13.01
N ASP A 8 -58.89 23.53 12.34
CA ASP A 8 -58.41 22.16 12.60
C ASP A 8 -57.16 21.77 11.80
N CYS A 9 -56.69 22.61 10.86
CA CYS A 9 -55.49 22.33 10.06
C CYS A 9 -54.40 23.39 10.31
N LEU A 10 -53.36 23.03 11.07
CA LEU A 10 -52.25 23.91 11.42
C LEU A 10 -51.30 24.08 10.23
N VAL A 11 -51.60 25.02 9.33
CA VAL A 11 -50.65 25.48 8.31
C VAL A 11 -49.77 26.59 8.90
N PRO A 12 -48.43 26.51 8.77
CA PRO A 12 -47.56 27.62 9.15
C PRO A 12 -47.93 28.91 8.40
N GLY A 13 -48.05 30.03 9.11
CA GLY A 13 -48.43 31.32 8.51
C GLY A 13 -47.49 31.79 7.39
N GLU A 14 -46.20 31.45 7.48
CA GLU A 14 -45.21 31.70 6.43
C GLU A 14 -45.58 31.03 5.09
N LEU A 15 -46.21 29.86 5.12
CA LEU A 15 -46.64 29.14 3.91
C LEU A 15 -47.85 29.82 3.26
N LEU A 16 -48.76 30.36 4.08
CA LEU A 16 -49.91 31.13 3.61
C LEU A 16 -49.48 32.45 2.97
N GLU A 17 -48.52 33.16 3.59
CA GLU A 17 -47.92 34.38 3.03
C GLU A 17 -47.15 34.11 1.72
N LEU A 18 -46.43 32.98 1.64
CA LEU A 18 -45.67 32.60 0.45
C LEU A 18 -46.58 32.24 -0.74
N LEU A 19 -47.69 31.54 -0.47
CA LEU A 19 -48.63 31.09 -1.51
C LEU A 19 -49.61 32.18 -1.93
N GLY A 20 -49.87 33.18 -1.07
CA GLY A 20 -50.68 34.36 -1.40
C GLY A 20 -52.18 34.09 -1.60
N HIS A 21 -52.64 32.86 -1.36
CA HIS A 21 -54.03 32.42 -1.57
C HIS A 21 -54.50 31.39 -0.54
N ASP A 22 -55.82 31.36 -0.33
CA ASP A 22 -56.46 30.64 0.78
C ASP A 22 -56.81 29.17 0.44
N SER A 23 -56.65 28.74 -0.81
CA SER A 23 -57.07 27.41 -1.30
C SER A 23 -55.99 26.70 -2.09
N PHE A 24 -55.30 25.77 -1.45
CA PHE A 24 -54.24 24.97 -2.06
C PHE A 24 -54.33 23.51 -1.57
N VAL A 25 -53.61 22.63 -2.26
CA VAL A 25 -53.48 21.22 -1.89
C VAL A 25 -52.01 20.89 -1.67
N VAL A 26 -51.75 20.23 -0.55
CA VAL A 26 -50.43 19.69 -0.22
C VAL A 26 -50.55 18.17 -0.23
N VAL A 27 -49.70 17.52 -1.04
CA VAL A 27 -49.61 16.07 -1.12
C VAL A 27 -48.18 15.64 -0.76
N PRO A 28 -48.00 14.71 0.19
CA PRO A 28 -46.66 14.28 0.57
C PRO A 28 -46.03 13.40 -0.53
N LEU A 29 -44.74 13.63 -0.77
CA LEU A 29 -43.88 12.71 -1.48
C LEU A 29 -43.16 11.86 -0.43
N PHE A 30 -43.66 10.66 -0.16
CA PHE A 30 -43.10 9.79 0.85
C PHE A 30 -43.12 8.33 0.39
N SER A 31 -42.09 7.58 0.78
CA SER A 31 -42.13 6.12 0.81
C SER A 31 -42.17 5.63 2.27
N PRO A 32 -42.48 4.35 2.50
CA PRO A 32 -42.44 3.76 3.85
C PRO A 32 -41.09 3.89 4.57
N ARG A 33 -40.00 4.16 3.85
CA ARG A 33 -38.64 4.28 4.40
C ARG A 33 -38.15 5.72 4.57
N ARG A 34 -38.73 6.68 3.85
CA ARG A 34 -38.20 8.04 3.73
C ARG A 34 -39.25 9.02 3.23
N SER A 35 -39.30 10.22 3.83
CA SER A 35 -39.98 11.36 3.23
C SER A 35 -39.06 12.06 2.22
N PHE A 36 -39.55 12.31 1.02
CA PHE A 36 -38.83 13.05 -0.04
C PHE A 36 -39.20 14.52 -0.07
N GLY A 37 -40.41 14.87 0.40
CA GLY A 37 -40.89 16.24 0.44
C GLY A 37 -42.41 16.33 0.30
N VAL A 38 -42.89 17.44 -0.24
CA VAL A 38 -44.31 17.66 -0.53
C VAL A 38 -44.47 18.28 -1.91
N ILE A 39 -45.56 17.97 -2.60
CA ILE A 39 -46.04 18.71 -3.77
C ILE A 39 -47.12 19.67 -3.28
N ILE A 40 -46.99 20.94 -3.64
CA ILE A 40 -48.01 21.96 -3.40
C ILE A 40 -48.61 22.34 -4.75
N ALA A 41 -49.92 22.26 -4.86
CA ALA A 41 -50.68 22.68 -6.01
C ALA A 41 -51.70 23.75 -5.61
N ASP A 42 -51.77 24.81 -6.40
CA ASP A 42 -52.69 25.94 -6.21
C ASP A 42 -53.50 26.16 -7.51
N ASN A 43 -54.64 26.85 -7.42
CA ASN A 43 -55.50 27.13 -8.54
C ASN A 43 -55.35 28.55 -9.14
N PHE A 44 -54.34 29.32 -8.70
CA PHE A 44 -54.09 30.72 -9.08
C PHE A 44 -54.35 31.07 -10.56
N ILE A 45 -53.84 30.24 -11.49
CA ILE A 45 -53.89 30.51 -12.94
C ILE A 45 -55.29 30.26 -13.52
N THR A 46 -55.96 29.19 -13.09
CA THR A 46 -57.23 28.76 -13.70
C THR A 46 -58.46 29.24 -12.91
N GLN A 47 -58.27 29.64 -11.65
CA GLN A 47 -59.31 30.01 -10.68
C GLN A 47 -60.42 28.98 -10.49
N ARG A 48 -60.23 27.75 -10.98
CA ARG A 48 -61.21 26.67 -10.83
C ARG A 48 -61.12 26.07 -9.42
N PRO A 49 -62.25 25.74 -8.77
CA PRO A 49 -62.22 25.12 -7.45
C PRO A 49 -61.48 23.77 -7.52
N ILE A 50 -60.62 23.51 -6.55
CA ILE A 50 -59.89 22.24 -6.47
C ILE A 50 -60.88 21.15 -6.06
N THR A 51 -61.13 20.19 -6.94
CA THR A 51 -62.12 19.13 -6.71
C THR A 51 -61.49 17.90 -6.06
N GLU A 52 -62.30 17.04 -5.43
CA GLU A 52 -61.84 15.74 -4.93
C GLU A 52 -61.30 14.79 -6.00
N GLY A 53 -61.74 14.93 -7.26
CA GLY A 53 -61.18 14.18 -8.38
C GLY A 53 -59.73 14.57 -8.65
N SER A 54 -59.48 15.88 -8.76
CA SER A 54 -58.14 16.45 -8.97
C SER A 54 -57.19 16.15 -7.80
N MET A 55 -57.70 16.11 -6.56
CA MET A 55 -56.90 15.69 -5.40
C MET A 55 -56.47 14.22 -5.50
N ARG A 56 -57.40 13.31 -5.85
CA ARG A 56 -57.07 11.88 -6.05
C ARG A 56 -56.07 11.67 -7.17
N GLU A 57 -56.20 12.40 -8.27
CA GLU A 57 -55.22 12.36 -9.36
C GLU A 57 -53.83 12.80 -8.90
N LEU A 58 -53.75 13.89 -8.13
CA LEU A 58 -52.49 14.40 -7.59
C LEU A 58 -51.87 13.45 -6.55
N GLU A 59 -52.68 12.80 -5.71
CA GLU A 59 -52.23 11.75 -4.77
C GLU A 59 -51.64 10.54 -5.48
N ILE A 60 -52.32 10.05 -6.54
CA ILE A 60 -51.80 8.95 -7.36
C ILE A 60 -50.48 9.35 -8.01
N PHE A 61 -50.41 10.55 -8.58
CA PHE A 61 -49.19 11.07 -9.18
C PHE A 61 -48.05 11.17 -8.15
N ALA A 62 -48.30 11.76 -6.98
CA ALA A 62 -47.31 11.91 -5.92
C ALA A 62 -46.81 10.55 -5.41
N SER A 63 -47.70 9.56 -5.26
CA SER A 63 -47.33 8.21 -4.89
C SER A 63 -46.42 7.55 -5.93
N GLN A 64 -46.76 7.66 -7.22
CA GLN A 64 -45.92 7.14 -8.31
C GLN A 64 -44.57 7.85 -8.39
N ALA A 65 -44.55 9.18 -8.25
CA ALA A 65 -43.32 9.97 -8.22
C ALA A 65 -42.44 9.57 -7.03
N SER A 66 -43.03 9.36 -5.84
CA SER A 66 -42.30 8.93 -4.64
C SER A 66 -41.62 7.58 -4.86
N LEU A 67 -42.33 6.61 -5.45
CA LEU A 67 -41.78 5.30 -5.76
C LEU A 67 -40.67 5.39 -6.81
N ALA A 68 -40.83 6.19 -7.86
CA ALA A 68 -39.81 6.38 -8.89
C ALA A 68 -38.53 7.03 -8.34
N ILE A 69 -38.67 8.03 -7.47
CA ILE A 69 -37.54 8.67 -6.78
C ILE A 69 -36.81 7.65 -5.90
N GLU A 70 -37.54 6.82 -5.16
CA GLU A 70 -36.94 5.76 -4.32
C GLU A 70 -36.17 4.74 -5.17
N GLN A 71 -36.78 4.28 -6.27
CA GLN A 71 -36.14 3.33 -7.19
C GLN A 71 -34.87 3.90 -7.82
N SER A 72 -34.91 5.17 -8.24
CA SER A 72 -33.73 5.85 -8.78
C SER A 72 -32.60 5.93 -7.74
N HIS A 73 -32.92 6.31 -6.50
CA HIS A 73 -31.93 6.34 -5.43
C HIS A 73 -31.33 4.95 -5.14
N LEU A 74 -32.17 3.92 -5.04
CA LEU A 74 -31.71 2.54 -4.83
C LEU A 74 -30.81 2.05 -5.98
N TYR A 75 -31.15 2.40 -7.21
CA TYR A 75 -30.35 2.06 -8.38
C TYR A 75 -28.98 2.74 -8.35
N MET A 76 -28.94 4.05 -8.05
CA MET A 76 -27.69 4.79 -7.91
C MET A 76 -26.82 4.26 -6.77
N ASP A 77 -27.41 3.86 -5.64
CA ASP A 77 -26.69 3.24 -4.52
C ASP A 77 -26.10 1.88 -4.92
N MET A 78 -26.86 1.07 -5.65
CA MET A 78 -26.41 -0.21 -6.17
C MET A 78 -25.24 -0.01 -7.15
N GLU A 79 -25.35 0.90 -8.12
CA GLU A 79 -24.28 1.19 -9.07
C GLU A 79 -23.00 1.65 -8.37
N ARG A 80 -23.13 2.56 -7.38
CA ARG A 80 -22.00 2.98 -6.55
C ARG A 80 -21.36 1.81 -5.82
N LYS A 81 -22.17 0.90 -5.27
CA LYS A 81 -21.66 -0.26 -4.56
C LYS A 81 -20.96 -1.25 -5.49
N ILE A 82 -21.50 -1.48 -6.69
CA ILE A 82 -20.87 -2.31 -7.72
C ILE A 82 -19.50 -1.71 -8.10
N ALA A 83 -19.44 -0.41 -8.38
CA ALA A 83 -18.18 0.25 -8.73
C ALA A 83 -17.13 0.14 -7.61
N GLN A 84 -17.54 0.31 -6.35
CA GLN A 84 -16.65 0.10 -5.19
C GLN A 84 -16.13 -1.33 -5.09
N LEU A 85 -17.00 -2.33 -5.27
CA LEU A 85 -16.60 -3.73 -5.20
C LEU A 85 -15.64 -4.09 -6.34
N THR A 86 -15.92 -3.63 -7.56
CA THR A 86 -15.04 -3.86 -8.72
C THR A 86 -13.64 -3.29 -8.48
N ALA A 87 -13.56 -2.04 -8.01
CA ALA A 87 -12.27 -1.41 -7.69
C ALA A 87 -11.51 -2.19 -6.60
N LEU A 88 -12.20 -2.62 -5.54
CA LEU A 88 -11.59 -3.40 -4.47
C LEU A 88 -11.11 -4.78 -4.96
N THR A 89 -11.87 -5.45 -5.82
CA THR A 89 -11.46 -6.74 -6.40
C THR A 89 -10.22 -6.61 -7.28
N GLU A 90 -10.13 -5.57 -8.09
CA GLU A 90 -8.94 -5.32 -8.91
C GLU A 90 -7.69 -5.04 -8.05
N GLU A 91 -7.86 -4.31 -6.95
CA GLU A 91 -6.77 -4.06 -6.00
C GLU A 91 -6.34 -5.34 -5.29
N LEU A 92 -7.30 -6.18 -4.88
CA LEU A 92 -7.05 -7.47 -4.25
C LEU A 92 -6.25 -8.40 -5.19
N ASP A 93 -6.63 -8.49 -6.46
CA ASP A 93 -5.95 -9.33 -7.44
C ASP A 93 -4.51 -8.85 -7.68
N LYS A 94 -4.28 -7.53 -7.81
CA LYS A 94 -2.93 -6.96 -7.91
C LYS A 94 -2.06 -7.31 -6.70
N ASN A 95 -2.61 -7.18 -5.49
CA ASN A 95 -1.89 -7.49 -4.26
C ASN A 95 -1.58 -8.99 -4.14
N LYS A 96 -2.52 -9.86 -4.56
CA LYS A 96 -2.31 -11.30 -4.59
C LYS A 96 -1.18 -11.69 -5.54
N ASP A 97 -1.13 -11.10 -6.73
CA ASP A 97 -0.03 -11.33 -7.68
C ASP A 97 1.33 -10.89 -7.12
N LEU A 98 1.37 -9.76 -6.42
CA LEU A 98 2.58 -9.30 -5.72
C LEU A 98 3.01 -10.27 -4.62
N LEU A 99 2.06 -10.77 -3.82
CA LEU A 99 2.33 -11.75 -2.75
C LEU A 99 2.85 -13.07 -3.32
N VAL A 100 2.23 -13.60 -4.38
CA VAL A 100 2.69 -14.83 -5.04
C VAL A 100 4.12 -14.65 -5.59
N ARG A 101 4.43 -13.49 -6.17
CA ARG A 101 5.79 -13.20 -6.62
C ARG A 101 6.76 -13.14 -5.43
N ALA A 102 6.41 -12.44 -4.36
CA ALA A 102 7.23 -12.33 -3.17
C ALA A 102 7.52 -13.70 -2.53
N GLU A 103 6.52 -14.57 -2.44
CA GLU A 103 6.67 -15.94 -1.94
C GLU A 103 7.63 -16.75 -2.82
N ARG A 104 7.51 -16.66 -4.15
CA ARG A 104 8.42 -17.33 -5.09
C ARG A 104 9.85 -16.83 -4.95
N TYR A 105 10.06 -15.52 -4.79
CA TYR A 105 11.40 -14.95 -4.58
C TYR A 105 12.00 -15.35 -3.23
N SER A 106 11.20 -15.38 -2.16
CA SER A 106 11.61 -15.87 -0.84
C SER A 106 12.07 -17.32 -0.90
N ALA A 107 11.26 -18.20 -1.51
CA ALA A 107 11.61 -19.60 -1.71
C ALA A 107 12.89 -19.76 -2.54
N LEU A 108 13.04 -18.98 -3.62
CA LEU A 108 14.25 -18.98 -4.44
C LEU A 108 15.48 -18.52 -3.63
N GLY A 109 15.34 -17.50 -2.78
CA GLY A 109 16.39 -17.03 -1.89
C GLY A 109 16.84 -18.10 -0.89
N GLN A 110 15.89 -18.79 -0.25
CA GLN A 110 16.19 -19.90 0.66
C GLN A 110 16.88 -21.07 -0.07
N MET A 111 16.42 -21.44 -1.25
CA MET A 111 17.04 -22.50 -2.05
C MET A 111 18.45 -22.10 -2.50
N ALA A 112 18.65 -20.85 -2.94
CA ALA A 112 19.95 -20.32 -3.32
C ALA A 112 20.93 -20.33 -2.13
N ALA A 113 20.48 -19.96 -0.92
CA ALA A 113 21.28 -20.06 0.30
C ALA A 113 21.77 -21.50 0.58
N GLN A 114 20.88 -22.49 0.42
CA GLN A 114 21.23 -23.88 0.62
C GLN A 114 22.22 -24.37 -0.44
N MET A 115 21.99 -24.04 -1.72
CA MET A 115 22.91 -24.38 -2.81
C MET A 115 24.28 -23.73 -2.62
N MET A 116 24.32 -22.46 -2.18
CA MET A 116 25.54 -21.74 -1.85
C MET A 116 26.40 -22.50 -0.86
N HIS A 117 25.83 -22.93 0.27
CA HIS A 117 26.56 -23.74 1.25
C HIS A 117 27.03 -25.07 0.66
N ALA A 118 26.19 -25.73 -0.14
CA ALA A 118 26.53 -27.00 -0.77
C ALA A 118 27.66 -26.88 -1.82
N ILE A 119 27.76 -25.77 -2.54
CA ILE A 119 28.81 -25.51 -3.55
C ILE A 119 30.08 -24.95 -2.90
N ARG A 120 29.98 -24.07 -1.90
CA ARG A 120 31.13 -23.54 -1.18
C ARG A 120 31.97 -24.66 -0.57
N ASN A 121 31.33 -25.70 -0.01
CA ASN A 121 32.01 -26.83 0.61
C ASN A 121 33.05 -27.53 -0.30
N PRO A 122 32.70 -28.05 -1.49
CA PRO A 122 33.66 -28.68 -2.39
C PRO A 122 34.70 -27.69 -2.92
N VAL A 123 34.34 -26.42 -3.19
CA VAL A 123 35.28 -25.40 -3.68
C VAL A 123 36.34 -25.09 -2.62
N THR A 124 35.92 -24.86 -1.37
CA THR A 124 36.83 -24.63 -0.24
C THR A 124 37.72 -25.84 0.00
N SER A 125 37.19 -27.07 -0.14
CA SER A 125 37.98 -28.31 -0.05
C SER A 125 39.05 -28.39 -1.14
N ILE A 126 38.69 -28.13 -2.40
CA ILE A 126 39.63 -28.11 -3.55
C ILE A 126 40.74 -27.08 -3.31
N GLY A 127 40.37 -25.85 -2.95
CA GLY A 127 41.33 -24.78 -2.65
C GLY A 127 42.21 -25.11 -1.43
N GLY A 128 41.67 -25.77 -0.42
CA GLY A 128 42.39 -26.24 0.77
C GLY A 128 43.44 -27.30 0.44
N VAL A 129 43.07 -28.32 -0.33
CA VAL A 129 43.99 -29.37 -0.80
C VAL A 129 45.07 -28.78 -1.71
N ALA A 130 44.71 -27.87 -2.62
CA ALA A 130 45.67 -27.19 -3.49
C ALA A 130 46.68 -26.35 -2.69
N ARG A 131 46.23 -25.63 -1.65
CA ARG A 131 47.12 -24.92 -0.70
C ARG A 131 48.07 -25.87 0.04
N LEU A 132 47.57 -27.03 0.47
CA LEU A 132 48.40 -28.04 1.15
C LEU A 132 49.47 -28.61 0.21
N LEU A 133 49.11 -28.89 -1.05
CA LEU A 133 50.02 -29.40 -2.08
C LEU A 133 51.07 -28.35 -2.45
N ALA A 134 50.67 -27.09 -2.65
CA ALA A 134 51.58 -25.99 -2.94
C ALA A 134 52.70 -25.84 -1.90
N ARG A 135 52.40 -26.13 -0.62
CA ARG A 135 53.39 -26.10 0.48
C ARG A 135 54.36 -27.29 0.47
N LYS A 136 53.99 -28.43 -0.13
CA LYS A 136 54.79 -29.67 -0.13
C LYS A 136 55.59 -29.87 -1.42
N VAL A 137 55.11 -29.33 -2.53
CA VAL A 137 55.75 -29.44 -3.85
C VAL A 137 56.96 -28.53 -3.93
N ARG A 138 58.11 -29.10 -4.34
CA ARG A 138 59.36 -28.37 -4.63
C ARG A 138 59.54 -28.02 -6.10
N ASP A 139 58.83 -28.73 -6.97
CA ASP A 139 58.85 -28.52 -8.41
C ASP A 139 58.10 -27.22 -8.77
N THR A 140 58.77 -26.33 -9.48
CA THR A 140 58.24 -25.01 -9.88
C THR A 140 57.02 -25.11 -10.81
N GLU A 141 56.93 -26.13 -11.65
CA GLU A 141 55.82 -26.31 -12.58
C GLU A 141 54.56 -26.77 -11.83
N TRP A 142 54.70 -27.76 -10.95
CA TRP A 142 53.61 -28.22 -10.07
C TRP A 142 53.14 -27.14 -9.10
N HIS A 143 54.04 -26.28 -8.62
CA HIS A 143 53.67 -25.13 -7.79
C HIS A 143 52.80 -24.14 -8.58
N LYS A 144 53.12 -23.91 -9.86
CA LYS A 144 52.33 -23.06 -10.76
C LYS A 144 50.91 -23.63 -10.95
N TYR A 145 50.76 -24.93 -11.19
CA TYR A 145 49.44 -25.57 -11.30
C TYR A 145 48.63 -25.44 -10.01
N CYS A 146 49.24 -25.66 -8.83
CA CYS A 146 48.56 -25.47 -7.55
C CYS A 146 48.10 -24.02 -7.37
N SER A 147 48.93 -23.04 -7.75
CA SER A 147 48.58 -21.62 -7.65
C SER A 147 47.38 -21.24 -8.54
N VAL A 148 47.22 -21.88 -9.70
CA VAL A 148 46.06 -21.68 -10.58
C VAL A 148 44.80 -22.22 -9.90
N ILE A 149 44.83 -23.44 -9.36
CA ILE A 149 43.67 -24.04 -8.67
C ILE A 149 43.23 -23.18 -7.48
N ILE A 150 44.17 -22.65 -6.70
CA ILE A 150 43.89 -21.77 -5.57
C ILE A 150 43.17 -20.50 -6.05
N LYS A 151 43.72 -19.81 -7.06
CA LYS A 151 43.13 -18.59 -7.62
C LYS A 151 41.73 -18.83 -8.19
N GLU A 152 41.53 -19.94 -8.91
CA GLU A 152 40.21 -20.27 -9.45
C GLU A 152 39.20 -20.63 -8.35
N SER A 153 39.63 -21.31 -7.28
CA SER A 153 38.76 -21.60 -6.14
C SER A 153 38.32 -20.31 -5.43
N GLU A 154 39.24 -19.37 -5.19
CA GLU A 154 38.94 -18.06 -4.59
C GLU A 154 38.03 -17.21 -5.47
N ARG A 155 38.23 -17.26 -6.78
CA ARG A 155 37.37 -16.58 -7.75
C ARG A 155 35.96 -17.15 -7.76
N ILE A 156 35.80 -18.47 -7.69
CA ILE A 156 34.49 -19.13 -7.60
C ILE A 156 33.81 -18.75 -6.27
N GLU A 157 34.53 -18.77 -5.15
CA GLU A 157 33.99 -18.33 -3.85
C GLU A 157 33.45 -16.90 -3.91
N THR A 158 34.21 -15.97 -4.50
CA THR A 158 33.79 -14.57 -4.67
C THR A 158 32.55 -14.45 -5.55
N THR A 159 32.55 -15.14 -6.70
CA THR A 159 31.43 -15.10 -7.65
C THR A 159 30.13 -15.66 -7.05
N LEU A 160 30.25 -16.72 -6.25
CA LEU A 160 29.11 -17.29 -5.53
C LEU A 160 28.57 -16.30 -4.50
N GLU A 161 29.44 -15.63 -3.77
CA GLU A 161 29.07 -14.64 -2.75
C GLU A 161 28.34 -13.43 -3.38
N ASP A 162 28.81 -12.94 -4.52
CA ASP A 162 28.13 -11.87 -5.28
C ASP A 162 26.75 -12.31 -5.79
N LEU A 163 26.66 -13.53 -6.34
CA LEU A 163 25.40 -14.06 -6.87
C LEU A 163 24.37 -14.29 -5.75
N PHE A 164 24.82 -14.67 -4.56
CA PHE A 164 23.97 -14.76 -3.38
C PHE A 164 23.50 -13.41 -2.88
N ASN A 165 24.38 -12.41 -2.81
CA ASN A 165 23.99 -11.05 -2.42
C ASN A 165 22.95 -10.45 -3.39
N PHE A 166 22.96 -10.87 -4.65
CA PHE A 166 21.95 -10.49 -5.63
C PHE A 166 20.60 -11.20 -5.42
N VAL A 167 20.61 -12.50 -5.14
CA VAL A 167 19.38 -13.32 -5.03
C VAL A 167 18.75 -13.25 -3.65
N SER A 168 19.57 -13.16 -2.60
CA SER A 168 19.08 -12.92 -1.25
C SER A 168 18.70 -11.46 -1.12
N GLN A 169 17.41 -11.16 -1.27
CA GLN A 169 16.84 -10.01 -0.59
C GLN A 169 17.05 -10.26 0.90
N THR A 170 18.12 -9.72 1.48
CA THR A 170 18.40 -9.87 2.90
C THR A 170 17.16 -9.41 3.65
N GLU A 171 16.53 -10.27 4.44
CA GLU A 171 15.49 -9.83 5.36
C GLU A 171 16.12 -8.72 6.21
N VAL A 172 15.60 -7.51 6.07
CA VAL A 172 16.13 -6.34 6.77
C VAL A 172 15.81 -6.54 8.25
N VAL A 173 16.78 -7.03 9.03
CA VAL A 173 16.60 -7.23 10.46
C VAL A 173 16.89 -5.91 11.14
N LYS A 174 15.85 -5.06 11.23
CA LYS A 174 15.93 -3.80 11.95
C LYS A 174 16.10 -4.08 13.44
N LYS A 175 17.15 -3.51 14.03
CA LYS A 175 17.37 -3.50 15.47
C LYS A 175 17.55 -2.05 15.92
N ARG A 176 17.14 -1.75 17.16
CA ARG A 176 17.54 -0.51 17.85
C ARG A 176 19.06 -0.52 18.01
N VAL A 177 19.75 0.35 17.28
CA VAL A 177 21.22 0.44 17.29
C VAL A 177 21.62 1.90 17.41
N ALA A 178 22.58 2.19 18.30
CA ALA A 178 23.24 3.48 18.38
C ALA A 178 24.13 3.70 17.15
N LEU A 179 23.90 4.80 16.42
CA LEU A 179 24.56 5.09 15.15
C LEU A 179 26.07 5.32 15.29
N GLN A 180 26.46 6.04 16.34
CA GLN A 180 27.85 6.44 16.57
C GLN A 180 28.83 5.26 16.65
N PRO A 181 28.62 4.24 17.52
CA PRO A 181 29.52 3.08 17.57
C PRO A 181 29.46 2.20 16.31
N LEU A 182 28.34 2.22 15.57
CA LEU A 182 28.22 1.50 14.31
C LEU A 182 29.08 2.15 13.21
N ILE A 183 29.02 3.47 13.07
CA ILE A 183 29.80 4.24 12.10
C ILE A 183 31.30 4.13 12.41
N GLN A 184 31.70 4.33 13.66
CA GLN A 184 33.10 4.22 14.08
C GLN A 184 33.71 2.85 13.75
N LYS A 185 33.00 1.76 14.06
CA LYS A 185 33.46 0.40 13.72
C LYS A 185 33.55 0.17 12.21
N SER A 186 32.62 0.73 11.44
CA SER A 186 32.61 0.59 9.97
C SER A 186 33.80 1.31 9.34
N LEU A 187 34.10 2.53 9.80
CA LEU A 187 35.23 3.32 9.31
C LEU A 187 36.59 2.74 9.70
N LEU A 188 36.66 2.01 10.82
CA LEU A 188 37.88 1.31 11.22
C LEU A 188 38.36 0.30 10.16
N LEU A 189 37.43 -0.30 9.41
CA LEU A 189 37.76 -1.21 8.30
C LEU A 189 38.39 -0.49 7.11
N LEU A 190 38.07 0.80 6.93
CA LEU A 190 38.57 1.64 5.84
C LEU A 190 39.78 2.48 6.22
N GLN A 191 40.06 2.62 7.52
CA GLN A 191 41.11 3.48 8.07
C GLN A 191 42.48 3.21 7.44
N THR A 192 42.85 1.95 7.26
CA THR A 192 44.13 1.56 6.64
C THR A 192 44.22 2.07 5.19
N SER A 193 43.11 1.96 4.43
CA SER A 193 43.06 2.41 3.03
C SER A 193 43.09 3.94 2.94
N MET A 194 42.33 4.63 3.79
CA MET A 194 42.28 6.09 3.88
C MET A 194 43.65 6.68 4.25
N THR A 195 44.33 6.09 5.23
CA THR A 195 45.67 6.53 5.66
C THR A 195 46.68 6.37 4.53
N ARG A 196 46.61 5.27 3.78
CA ARG A 196 47.50 5.00 2.63
C ARG A 196 47.29 5.99 1.48
N GLN A 197 46.09 6.55 1.35
CA GLN A 197 45.73 7.55 0.35
C GLN A 197 45.85 8.99 0.87
N GLY A 198 46.29 9.20 2.11
CA GLY A 198 46.43 10.54 2.71
C GLY A 198 45.09 11.23 3.00
N ILE A 199 44.00 10.46 3.11
CA ILE A 199 42.66 11.00 3.38
C ILE A 199 42.47 11.16 4.89
N THR A 200 42.06 12.36 5.32
CA THR A 200 41.73 12.66 6.72
C THR A 200 40.22 12.56 6.93
N CYS A 201 39.79 11.67 7.82
CA CYS A 201 38.37 11.49 8.16
C CYS A 201 38.04 12.26 9.45
N ILE A 202 37.05 13.16 9.39
CA ILE A 202 36.55 13.91 10.54
C ILE A 202 35.14 13.41 10.84
N LEU A 203 34.90 13.03 12.09
CA LEU A 203 33.59 12.60 12.57
C LEU A 203 33.02 13.63 13.52
N ASP A 204 31.85 14.15 13.15
CA ASP A 204 31.09 15.10 13.97
C ASP A 204 29.77 14.44 14.37
N PHE A 205 29.57 14.26 15.67
CA PHE A 205 28.40 13.59 16.24
C PHE A 205 27.77 14.51 17.29
N PRO A 206 26.42 14.60 17.36
CA PRO A 206 25.75 15.29 18.45
C PRO A 206 26.03 14.59 19.80
N GLU A 207 25.96 15.34 20.91
CA GLU A 207 26.24 14.81 22.27
C GLU A 207 25.24 13.72 22.69
N ASP A 208 24.00 13.78 22.20
CA ASP A 208 22.99 12.77 22.47
C ASP A 208 23.13 11.54 21.57
N SER A 209 23.04 10.35 22.18
CA SER A 209 23.12 9.09 21.43
C SER A 209 21.88 8.91 20.55
N LEU A 210 22.08 9.00 19.23
CA LEU A 210 21.03 8.74 18.25
C LEU A 210 20.85 7.23 18.05
N GLU A 211 19.76 6.70 18.58
CA GLU A 211 19.32 5.33 18.34
C GLU A 211 18.27 5.27 17.24
N LEU A 212 18.50 4.43 16.23
CA LEU A 212 17.53 4.20 15.15
C LEU A 212 17.24 2.71 14.99
N GLU A 213 16.09 2.40 14.42
CA GLU A 213 15.75 1.05 13.96
C GLU A 213 16.31 0.82 12.55
N LEU A 214 17.46 0.17 12.48
CA LEU A 214 18.18 -0.07 11.24
C LEU A 214 18.85 -1.44 11.24
N ASP A 215 19.19 -1.93 10.05
CA ASP A 215 19.96 -3.16 9.91
C ASP A 215 21.46 -2.81 9.93
N PRO A 216 22.20 -3.18 10.99
CA PRO A 216 23.60 -2.82 11.13
C PRO A 216 24.50 -3.49 10.09
N ALA A 217 24.09 -4.60 9.47
CA ALA A 217 24.85 -5.26 8.40
C ALA A 217 24.77 -4.46 7.10
N LEU A 218 23.57 -4.04 6.70
CA LEU A 218 23.36 -3.22 5.50
C LEU A 218 24.03 -1.85 5.62
N ILE A 219 23.95 -1.21 6.79
CA ILE A 219 24.62 0.08 7.02
C ILE A 219 26.15 -0.08 6.93
N ARG A 220 26.73 -1.14 7.51
CA ARG A 220 28.17 -1.44 7.34
C ARG A 220 28.54 -1.60 5.87
N GLN A 221 27.74 -2.33 5.11
CA GLN A 221 27.98 -2.58 3.69
C GLN A 221 27.88 -1.30 2.85
N MET A 222 26.93 -0.40 3.18
CA MET A 222 26.85 0.93 2.57
C MET A 222 28.16 1.72 2.80
N PHE A 223 28.70 1.69 4.03
CA PHE A 223 29.95 2.39 4.33
C PHE A 223 31.16 1.83 3.59
N VAL A 224 31.23 0.51 3.35
CA VAL A 224 32.32 -0.12 2.60
C VAL A 224 32.30 0.23 1.10
N HIS A 225 31.14 0.59 0.56
CA HIS A 225 30.96 0.93 -0.85
C HIS A 225 30.86 2.44 -1.15
N LEU A 226 31.13 3.31 -0.15
CA LEU A 226 31.27 4.76 -0.33
C LEU A 226 32.66 5.11 -0.88
#